data_AF-A0A6I5H7U6-F1
#
_entry.id   AF-A0A6I5H7U6-F1
#
_cell.length_a   1.000
_cell.length_b   1.000
_cell.length_c   1.000
_cell.angle_alpha   90.00
_cell.angle_beta   90.00
_cell.angle_gamma   90.00
#
_symmetry.space_group_name_H-M   'P 1'
#
loop_
_entity.id
_entity.type
_entity.pdbx_description
1 polymer ?
#
loop_
_entity_poly.entity_id
_entity_poly.type
_entity_poly.pdbx_seq_one_letter_code
_entity_poly.pdbx_strand_id
1 'polypeptide(L)'
;MVEVERLLADCLREVRSEPWGCVPVDATGSAYEAARRTFLTAGLRALRDDLPETGWVQVNLEPAPTAWARTYRVIADSARELIASGTARSFFFMHKPPGLRVRFEAGVPESEVLRRELTRRFRDLDGQLRPPYHGMYEPETYLFGGPLSMRHVHALFTVDSLAWLDHHTANAGEDGPGQLADWRLSLVLLGELLAGLGIVGWEHRGVWEVVRDDTGRRLATDPDDDGRRAAAGILAAWQAGRPGLLARVPAERRTAVAAYADAVRRAAEHWRTAYFESGDALIGPRRAAAHHVIFHWNRGRLSLARQSLLTHALVGEGRT
;
A
#
# COMPACT_ATOMS: atom_id res chain seq x y z
N MET A 1 -11.68 -8.61 -16.04
CA MET A 1 -11.27 -7.94 -17.30
C MET A 1 -12.13 -8.53 -18.40
N VAL A 2 -12.60 -7.70 -19.33
CA VAL A 2 -13.37 -8.15 -20.50
C VAL A 2 -12.37 -8.37 -21.64
N GLU A 3 -12.45 -9.52 -22.30
CA GLU A 3 -11.65 -9.80 -23.50
C GLU A 3 -12.01 -8.80 -24.61
N VAL A 4 -11.00 -8.32 -25.34
CA VAL A 4 -11.20 -7.32 -26.41
C VAL A 4 -12.18 -7.84 -27.47
N GLU A 5 -12.13 -9.14 -27.76
CA GLU A 5 -13.04 -9.82 -28.68
C GLU A 5 -14.50 -9.72 -28.22
N ARG A 6 -14.76 -9.83 -26.92
CA ARG A 6 -16.12 -9.72 -26.36
C ARG A 6 -16.61 -8.28 -26.42
N LEU A 7 -15.76 -7.31 -26.09
CA LEU A 7 -16.09 -5.88 -26.24
C LEU A 7 -16.46 -5.54 -27.69
N LEU A 8 -15.65 -5.97 -28.66
CA LEU A 8 -15.91 -5.72 -30.07
C LEU A 8 -17.18 -6.40 -30.56
N ALA A 9 -17.50 -7.59 -30.06
CA ALA A 9 -18.76 -8.27 -30.35
C ALA A 9 -19.97 -7.50 -29.82
N ASP A 10 -19.85 -6.88 -28.65
CA ASP A 10 -20.91 -6.06 -28.04
C ASP A 10 -21.12 -4.76 -28.84
N CYS A 11 -20.04 -4.05 -29.18
CA CYS A 11 -20.11 -2.87 -30.05
C CYS A 11 -20.72 -3.19 -31.41
N LEU A 12 -20.39 -4.35 -32.00
CA LEU A 12 -20.98 -4.75 -33.28
C LEU A 12 -22.49 -5.03 -33.16
N ARG A 13 -22.95 -5.58 -32.04
CA ARG A 13 -24.39 -5.78 -31.79
C ARG A 13 -25.12 -4.43 -31.69
N GLU A 14 -24.52 -3.47 -31.02
CA GLU A 14 -25.07 -2.12 -30.82
C GLU A 14 -25.12 -1.31 -32.12
N VAL A 15 -24.05 -1.34 -32.93
CA VAL A 15 -24.01 -0.71 -34.26
C VAL A 15 -25.03 -1.33 -35.23
N ARG A 16 -25.44 -2.58 -35.00
CA ARG A 16 -26.50 -3.23 -35.80
C ARG A 16 -27.91 -2.86 -35.34
N SER A 17 -28.09 -2.43 -34.09
CA SER A 17 -29.40 -2.04 -33.56
C SER A 17 -29.80 -0.61 -33.90
N GLU A 18 -28.86 0.26 -34.28
CA GLU A 18 -29.12 1.68 -34.55
C GLU A 18 -28.27 2.18 -35.73
N PRO A 19 -28.68 3.16 -36.55
CA PRO A 19 -27.88 3.63 -37.68
C PRO A 19 -26.82 4.65 -37.24
N TRP A 20 -25.54 4.32 -37.39
CA TRP A 20 -24.39 5.18 -37.02
C TRP A 20 -23.75 5.94 -38.21
N GLY A 21 -24.32 5.80 -39.42
CA GLY A 21 -23.83 6.46 -40.63
C GLY A 21 -22.57 5.82 -41.26
N CYS A 22 -21.95 6.53 -42.20
CA CYS A 22 -20.77 6.06 -42.94
C CYS A 22 -19.58 7.01 -42.74
N VAL A 23 -18.37 6.44 -42.75
CA VAL A 23 -17.11 7.20 -42.78
C VAL A 23 -16.56 7.24 -44.22
N PRO A 24 -15.83 8.29 -44.63
CA PRO A 24 -15.32 8.44 -45.99
C PRO A 24 -14.06 7.58 -46.22
N VAL A 25 -14.17 6.26 -46.04
CA VAL A 25 -13.07 5.31 -46.21
C VAL A 25 -13.53 4.14 -47.08
N ASP A 26 -12.79 3.86 -48.15
CA ASP A 26 -13.07 2.74 -49.06
C ASP A 26 -12.55 1.42 -48.47
N ALA A 27 -13.45 0.47 -48.24
CA ALA A 27 -13.16 -0.84 -47.65
C ALA A 27 -12.18 -1.71 -48.45
N THR A 28 -11.93 -1.38 -49.72
CA THR A 28 -11.03 -2.13 -50.61
C THR A 28 -9.64 -1.51 -50.75
N GLY A 29 -9.45 -0.29 -50.24
CA GLY A 29 -8.18 0.44 -50.31
C GLY A 29 -7.21 0.12 -49.18
N SER A 30 -5.91 0.28 -49.42
CA SER A 30 -4.86 0.14 -48.39
C SER A 30 -5.03 1.12 -47.21
N ALA A 31 -5.74 2.23 -47.42
CA ALA A 31 -6.10 3.18 -46.38
C ALA A 31 -7.08 2.61 -45.34
N TYR A 32 -7.89 1.60 -45.68
CA TYR A 32 -8.87 1.00 -44.77
C TYR A 32 -8.22 0.17 -43.67
N GLU A 33 -7.17 -0.59 -43.98
CA GLU A 33 -6.43 -1.34 -42.97
C GLU A 33 -5.78 -0.41 -41.93
N ALA A 34 -5.17 0.68 -42.41
CA ALA A 34 -4.61 1.72 -41.55
C ALA A 34 -5.69 2.41 -40.70
N ALA A 35 -6.84 2.75 -41.29
CA ALA A 35 -7.96 3.34 -40.58
C ALA A 35 -8.51 2.41 -39.48
N ARG A 36 -8.69 1.10 -39.77
CA ARG A 36 -9.12 0.09 -38.79
C ARG A 36 -8.13 -0.05 -37.64
N ARG A 37 -6.83 -0.11 -37.95
CA ARG A 37 -5.78 -0.22 -36.91
C ARG A 37 -5.75 1.03 -36.03
N THR A 38 -5.87 2.22 -36.63
CA THR A 38 -5.95 3.49 -35.90
C THR A 38 -7.19 3.57 -35.03
N PHE A 39 -8.36 3.21 -35.56
CA PHE A 39 -9.62 3.19 -34.80
C PHE A 39 -9.54 2.25 -33.59
N LEU A 40 -9.11 1.00 -33.79
CA LEU A 40 -8.95 0.02 -32.71
C LEU A 40 -7.90 0.48 -31.69
N THR A 41 -6.77 1.00 -32.14
CA THR A 41 -5.71 1.48 -31.25
C THR A 41 -6.18 2.68 -30.43
N ALA A 42 -6.87 3.64 -31.05
CA ALA A 42 -7.39 4.82 -30.38
C ALA A 42 -8.50 4.46 -29.38
N GLY A 43 -9.44 3.58 -29.74
CA GLY A 43 -10.49 3.12 -28.84
C GLY A 43 -9.95 2.30 -27.66
N LEU A 44 -9.01 1.38 -27.91
CA LEU A 44 -8.37 0.62 -26.83
C LEU A 44 -7.46 1.49 -25.95
N ARG A 45 -6.79 2.49 -26.52
CA ARG A 45 -6.06 3.50 -25.73
C ARG A 45 -7.03 4.32 -24.90
N ALA A 46 -8.11 4.84 -25.47
CA ALA A 46 -9.13 5.57 -24.72
C ALA A 46 -9.69 4.75 -23.56
N LEU A 47 -9.96 3.45 -23.71
CA LEU A 47 -10.43 2.60 -22.61
C LEU A 47 -9.36 2.26 -21.56
N ARG A 48 -8.08 2.39 -21.90
CA ARG A 48 -6.93 2.20 -20.98
C ARG A 48 -6.52 3.51 -20.31
N ASP A 49 -6.70 4.63 -21.02
CA ASP A 49 -6.42 5.98 -20.58
C ASP A 49 -7.62 6.54 -19.78
N ASP A 50 -8.83 6.03 -20.01
CA ASP A 50 -10.04 6.12 -19.17
C ASP A 50 -10.01 5.06 -18.05
N LEU A 51 -8.81 4.66 -17.63
CA LEU A 51 -8.62 4.34 -16.23
C LEU A 51 -9.03 5.61 -15.48
N PRO A 52 -10.07 5.59 -14.65
CA PRO A 52 -10.55 6.80 -14.00
C PRO A 52 -9.33 7.49 -13.39
N GLU A 53 -9.17 8.80 -13.64
CA GLU A 53 -8.26 9.62 -12.87
C GLU A 53 -8.43 9.17 -11.43
N THR A 54 -7.42 8.49 -10.88
CA THR A 54 -7.66 7.65 -9.70
C THR A 54 -7.88 8.52 -8.45
N GLY A 55 -8.01 9.84 -8.63
CA GLY A 55 -7.91 10.86 -7.60
C GLY A 55 -6.49 11.01 -7.07
N TRP A 56 -5.56 10.12 -7.46
CA TRP A 56 -4.23 10.05 -6.84
C TRP A 56 -3.25 11.04 -7.47
N VAL A 57 -2.72 11.90 -6.61
CA VAL A 57 -1.57 12.76 -6.90
C VAL A 57 -0.35 12.19 -6.19
N GLN A 58 0.70 11.91 -6.96
CA GLN A 58 2.00 11.48 -6.42
C GLN A 58 3.03 12.59 -6.56
N VAL A 59 3.67 12.94 -5.45
CA VAL A 59 4.87 13.78 -5.39
C VAL A 59 6.05 12.94 -4.93
N ASN A 60 7.18 13.08 -5.61
CA ASN A 60 8.41 12.37 -5.33
C ASN A 60 9.37 13.31 -4.59
N LEU A 61 9.90 12.84 -3.47
CA LEU A 61 10.82 13.58 -2.61
C LEU A 61 12.15 12.82 -2.52
N GLU A 62 13.25 13.55 -2.35
CA GLU A 62 14.59 12.97 -2.26
C GLU A 62 15.39 13.68 -1.17
N PRO A 63 15.15 13.32 0.10
CA PRO A 63 15.81 13.98 1.22
C PRO A 63 17.30 13.67 1.24
N ALA A 64 18.13 14.69 1.46
CA ALA A 64 19.51 14.50 1.87
C ALA A 64 19.57 13.75 3.22
N PRO A 65 20.69 13.09 3.57
CA PRO A 65 20.82 12.31 4.80
C PRO A 65 20.36 13.04 6.08
N THR A 66 20.63 14.35 6.18
CA THR A 66 20.26 15.19 7.33
C THR A 66 18.80 15.65 7.33
N ALA A 67 18.07 15.50 6.21
CA ALA A 67 16.73 16.04 6.03
C ALA A 67 15.60 15.00 6.22
N TRP A 68 15.94 13.73 6.45
CA TRP A 68 14.95 12.64 6.57
C TRP A 68 13.92 12.87 7.68
N ALA A 69 14.38 13.17 8.90
CA ALA A 69 13.50 13.38 10.05
C ALA A 69 12.49 14.50 9.81
N ARG A 70 12.97 15.64 9.28
CA ARG A 70 12.12 16.78 8.91
C ARG A 70 11.16 16.41 7.80
N THR A 71 11.62 15.70 6.77
CA THR A 71 10.78 15.30 5.65
C THR A 71 9.64 14.39 6.11
N TYR A 72 9.91 13.40 6.97
CA TYR A 72 8.86 12.55 7.53
C TYR A 72 7.82 13.35 8.32
N ARG A 73 8.27 14.28 9.17
CA ARG A 73 7.38 15.15 9.93
C ARG A 73 6.48 15.99 9.04
N VAL A 74 7.05 16.67 8.04
CA VAL A 74 6.29 17.51 7.10
C VAL A 74 5.28 16.68 6.30
N ILE A 75 5.64 15.46 5.88
CA ILE A 75 4.69 14.56 5.20
C ILE A 75 3.55 14.17 6.15
N ALA A 76 3.85 13.79 7.41
CA ALA A 76 2.85 13.38 8.38
C ALA A 76 1.86 14.53 8.70
N ASP A 77 2.39 15.72 8.94
CA ASP A 77 1.60 16.91 9.25
C ASP A 77 0.73 17.31 8.06
N SER A 78 1.31 17.33 6.85
CA SER A 78 0.56 17.59 5.61
C SER A 78 -0.56 16.57 5.43
N ALA A 79 -0.30 15.29 5.73
CA ALA A 79 -1.30 14.26 5.57
C ALA A 79 -2.46 14.39 6.56
N ARG A 80 -2.17 14.68 7.83
CA ARG A 80 -3.20 14.95 8.84
C ARG A 80 -4.05 16.15 8.46
N GLU A 81 -3.42 17.26 8.05
CA GLU A 81 -4.11 18.49 7.67
C GLU A 81 -5.02 18.29 6.44
N LEU A 82 -4.48 17.66 5.38
CA LEU A 82 -5.23 17.41 4.15
C LEU A 82 -6.40 16.44 4.35
N ILE A 83 -6.23 15.42 5.19
CA ILE A 83 -7.31 14.48 5.52
C ILE A 83 -8.36 15.16 6.40
N ALA A 84 -7.94 15.88 7.44
CA ALA A 84 -8.87 16.56 8.36
C ALA A 84 -9.70 17.64 7.66
N SER A 85 -9.13 18.32 6.67
CA SER A 85 -9.84 19.31 5.84
C SER A 85 -10.72 18.71 4.75
N GLY A 86 -10.65 17.40 4.52
CA GLY A 86 -11.35 16.72 3.41
C GLY A 86 -10.73 16.94 2.03
N THR A 87 -9.62 17.68 1.94
CA THR A 87 -8.88 17.88 0.67
C THR A 87 -8.30 16.57 0.13
N ALA A 88 -7.94 15.64 1.02
CA ALA A 88 -7.55 14.29 0.67
C ALA A 88 -8.41 13.26 1.41
N ARG A 89 -8.80 12.18 0.72
CA ARG A 89 -9.53 11.04 1.29
C ARG A 89 -8.58 9.99 1.86
N SER A 90 -7.49 9.74 1.14
CA SER A 90 -6.50 8.72 1.48
C SER A 90 -5.09 9.25 1.25
N PHE A 91 -4.14 8.64 1.93
CA PHE A 91 -2.73 9.00 1.84
C PHE A 91 -1.87 7.75 2.00
N PHE A 92 -0.74 7.68 1.30
CA PHE A 92 0.34 6.81 1.75
C PHE A 92 1.68 7.23 1.18
N PHE A 93 2.75 6.70 1.75
CA PHE A 93 4.08 6.85 1.19
C PHE A 93 4.81 5.50 1.08
N MET A 94 5.84 5.47 0.24
CA MET A 94 6.75 4.34 0.09
C MET A 94 8.18 4.83 -0.08
N HIS A 95 9.14 4.15 0.53
CA HIS A 95 10.55 4.27 0.18
C HIS A 95 10.80 3.58 -1.17
N LYS A 96 11.24 4.34 -2.16
CA LYS A 96 11.62 3.83 -3.49
C LYS A 96 12.81 4.64 -3.98
N PRO A 97 13.99 4.02 -4.19
CA PRO A 97 15.17 4.73 -4.65
C PRO A 97 14.86 5.63 -5.85
N PRO A 98 15.32 6.89 -5.83
CA PRO A 98 16.29 7.47 -4.90
C PRO A 98 15.71 8.10 -3.61
N GLY A 99 14.40 8.01 -3.34
CA GLY A 99 13.82 8.67 -2.17
C GLY A 99 12.44 8.13 -1.78
N LEU A 100 11.45 9.02 -1.78
CA LEU A 100 10.06 8.72 -1.40
C LEU A 100 9.10 8.88 -2.58
N ARG A 101 8.06 8.05 -2.57
CA ARG A 101 6.81 8.27 -3.32
C ARG A 101 5.76 8.67 -2.30
N VAL A 102 5.26 9.89 -2.37
CA VAL A 102 4.24 10.44 -1.46
C VAL A 102 2.95 10.60 -2.26
N ARG A 103 1.88 9.94 -1.84
CA ARG A 103 0.65 9.79 -2.63
C ARG A 103 -0.55 10.22 -1.81
N PHE A 104 -1.39 11.05 -2.41
CA PHE A 104 -2.64 11.52 -1.83
C PHE A 104 -3.77 11.28 -2.80
N GLU A 105 -4.93 10.89 -2.30
CA GLU A 105 -6.13 10.71 -3.09
C GLU A 105 -7.10 11.86 -2.81
N ALA A 106 -7.54 12.57 -3.85
CA ALA A 106 -8.65 13.51 -3.79
C ALA A 106 -9.91 12.93 -4.44
N GLY A 107 -11.04 13.62 -4.28
CA GLY A 107 -12.14 13.49 -5.23
C GLY A 107 -11.70 13.90 -6.64
N VAL A 108 -12.49 13.49 -7.64
CA VAL A 108 -12.41 14.05 -8.99
C VAL A 108 -13.58 15.02 -9.11
N PRO A 109 -13.38 16.29 -9.50
CA PRO A 109 -12.19 16.87 -10.17
C PRO A 109 -11.15 17.56 -9.26
N GLU A 110 -11.17 17.33 -7.95
CA GLU A 110 -10.31 18.02 -6.98
C GLU A 110 -8.82 17.62 -7.04
N SER A 111 -8.47 16.59 -7.84
CA SER A 111 -7.10 16.09 -8.06
C SER A 111 -6.11 17.21 -8.45
N GLU A 112 -6.51 18.14 -9.32
CA GLU A 112 -5.65 19.24 -9.76
C GLU A 112 -5.47 20.34 -8.69
N VAL A 113 -6.47 20.55 -7.84
CA VAL A 113 -6.34 21.45 -6.67
C VAL A 113 -5.33 20.85 -5.69
N LEU A 114 -5.49 19.57 -5.37
CA LEU A 114 -4.56 18.83 -4.53
C LEU A 114 -3.14 18.85 -5.13
N ARG A 115 -2.98 18.70 -6.44
CA ARG A 115 -1.68 18.79 -7.13
C ARG A 115 -0.97 20.11 -6.90
N ARG A 116 -1.67 21.23 -7.10
CA ARG A 116 -1.11 22.57 -6.85
C ARG A 116 -0.71 22.75 -5.40
N GLU A 117 -1.57 22.27 -4.50
CA GLU A 117 -1.35 22.41 -3.07
C GLU A 117 -0.15 21.58 -2.57
N LEU A 118 -0.01 20.32 -3.02
CA LEU A 118 1.17 19.51 -2.69
C LEU A 118 2.46 20.10 -3.29
N THR A 119 2.37 20.66 -4.49
CA THR A 119 3.50 21.38 -5.10
C THR A 119 3.93 22.54 -4.22
N ARG A 120 2.98 23.35 -3.74
CA ARG A 120 3.25 24.47 -2.84
C ARG A 120 3.86 24.00 -1.52
N ARG A 121 3.29 22.98 -0.89
CA ARG A 121 3.77 22.45 0.41
C ARG A 121 5.19 21.90 0.34
N PHE A 122 5.53 21.19 -0.74
CA PHE A 122 6.83 20.49 -0.81
C PHE A 122 7.92 21.24 -1.57
N ARG A 123 7.59 22.26 -2.39
CA ARG A 123 8.57 23.01 -3.19
C ARG A 123 9.73 23.53 -2.37
N ASP A 124 9.43 24.14 -1.24
CA ASP A 124 10.41 24.82 -0.38
C ASP A 124 10.82 23.95 0.83
N LEU A 125 10.61 22.63 0.74
CA LEU A 125 11.10 21.71 1.75
C LEU A 125 12.63 21.69 1.68
N ASP A 126 13.32 22.32 2.63
CA ASP A 126 14.78 22.37 2.57
C ASP A 126 15.41 20.98 2.71
N GLY A 127 16.64 20.86 2.18
CA GLY A 127 17.44 19.65 2.29
C GLY A 127 17.01 18.53 1.36
N GLN A 128 16.22 18.80 0.31
CA GLN A 128 16.04 17.85 -0.80
C GLN A 128 17.23 17.93 -1.75
N LEU A 129 17.69 16.76 -2.23
CA LEU A 129 18.76 16.65 -3.23
C LEU A 129 18.30 17.09 -4.62
N ARG A 130 16.99 17.05 -4.88
CA ARG A 130 16.36 17.51 -6.11
C ARG A 130 15.02 18.19 -5.80
N PRO A 131 14.56 19.12 -6.66
CA PRO A 131 13.22 19.67 -6.55
C PRO A 131 12.16 18.55 -6.57
N PRO A 132 11.08 18.65 -5.77
CA PRO A 132 9.97 17.73 -5.85
C PRO A 132 9.38 17.67 -7.27
N TYR A 133 9.01 16.48 -7.70
CA TYR A 133 8.41 16.27 -9.03
C TYR A 133 7.23 15.31 -8.94
N HIS A 134 6.28 15.47 -9.87
CA HIS A 134 5.09 14.63 -9.92
C HIS A 134 5.39 13.31 -10.63
N GLY A 135 4.69 12.26 -10.25
CA GLY A 135 4.67 11.01 -10.99
C GLY A 135 3.26 10.43 -11.11
N MET A 136 3.15 9.35 -11.86
CA MET A 136 1.92 8.58 -11.98
C MET A 136 1.91 7.46 -10.92
N TYR A 137 0.74 7.21 -10.34
CA TYR A 137 0.49 6.06 -9.48
C TYR A 137 -0.51 5.13 -10.15
N GLU A 138 -0.09 3.90 -10.37
CA GLU A 138 -0.95 2.80 -10.80
C GLU A 138 -1.17 1.85 -9.62
N PRO A 139 -2.40 1.67 -9.14
CA PRO A 139 -2.67 0.80 -8.02
C PRO A 139 -2.51 -0.67 -8.39
N GLU A 140 -1.82 -1.43 -7.55
CA GLU A 140 -1.58 -2.87 -7.68
C GLU A 140 -2.84 -3.69 -7.32
N THR A 141 -3.98 -3.31 -7.88
CA THR A 141 -5.32 -3.83 -7.56
C THR A 141 -5.40 -5.36 -7.67
N TYR A 142 -4.66 -5.96 -8.60
CA TYR A 142 -4.61 -7.41 -8.81
C TYR A 142 -4.07 -8.17 -7.59
N LEU A 143 -3.19 -7.57 -6.78
CA LEU A 143 -2.67 -8.19 -5.55
C LEU A 143 -3.71 -8.22 -4.43
N PHE A 144 -4.68 -7.31 -4.49
CA PHE A 144 -5.60 -7.07 -3.38
C PHE A 144 -7.05 -7.48 -3.70
N GLY A 145 -7.32 -8.07 -4.86
CA GLY A 145 -8.66 -8.53 -5.21
C GLY A 145 -9.51 -7.50 -5.97
N GLY A 146 -8.84 -6.58 -6.66
CA GLY A 146 -9.48 -5.62 -7.57
C GLY A 146 -9.81 -4.27 -6.93
N PRO A 147 -10.40 -3.34 -7.71
CA PRO A 147 -10.66 -1.97 -7.29
C PRO A 147 -11.55 -1.84 -6.04
N LEU A 148 -12.55 -2.71 -5.89
CA LEU A 148 -13.46 -2.70 -4.74
C LEU A 148 -12.74 -2.97 -3.42
N SER A 149 -11.77 -3.87 -3.43
CA SER A 149 -10.92 -4.15 -2.27
C SER A 149 -9.90 -3.03 -2.04
N MET A 150 -9.35 -2.49 -3.13
CA MET A 150 -8.25 -1.54 -3.08
C MET A 150 -8.58 -0.27 -2.28
N ARG A 151 -9.82 0.23 -2.32
CA ARG A 151 -10.25 1.37 -1.48
C ARG A 151 -10.03 1.14 0.01
N HIS A 152 -10.25 -0.09 0.49
CA HIS A 152 -10.03 -0.46 1.88
C HIS A 152 -8.53 -0.62 2.18
N VAL A 153 -7.76 -1.10 1.21
CA VAL A 153 -6.30 -1.16 1.30
C VAL A 153 -5.69 0.24 1.40
N HIS A 154 -6.22 1.22 0.66
CA HIS A 154 -5.77 2.61 0.72
C HIS A 154 -6.10 3.27 2.06
N ALA A 155 -7.30 3.01 2.62
CA ALA A 155 -7.64 3.45 3.97
C ALA A 155 -6.68 2.85 5.02
N LEU A 156 -6.37 1.56 4.90
CA LEU A 156 -5.42 0.89 5.77
C LEU A 156 -3.98 1.40 5.59
N PHE A 157 -3.54 1.64 4.36
CA PHE A 157 -2.24 2.25 4.05
C PHE A 157 -2.12 3.67 4.62
N THR A 158 -3.22 4.40 4.75
CA THR A 158 -3.23 5.72 5.41
C THR A 158 -2.84 5.62 6.87
N VAL A 159 -3.52 4.74 7.62
CA VAL A 159 -3.22 4.54 9.04
C VAL A 159 -1.79 4.01 9.23
N ASP A 160 -1.41 3.01 8.43
CA ASP A 160 -0.07 2.41 8.51
C ASP A 160 1.04 3.41 8.16
N SER A 161 0.78 4.30 7.19
CA SER A 161 1.72 5.35 6.81
C SER A 161 1.95 6.36 7.92
N LEU A 162 0.89 6.82 8.57
CA LEU A 162 1.02 7.77 9.68
C LEU A 162 1.78 7.15 10.86
N ALA A 163 1.52 5.88 11.18
CA ALA A 163 2.25 5.15 12.21
C ALA A 163 3.76 5.05 11.89
N TRP A 164 4.12 4.72 10.66
CA TRP A 164 5.52 4.66 10.23
C TRP A 164 6.20 6.04 10.18
N LEU A 165 5.51 7.09 9.73
CA LEU A 165 6.09 8.44 9.70
C LEU A 165 6.40 8.95 11.11
N ASP A 166 5.47 8.77 12.06
CA ASP A 166 5.72 9.12 13.46
C ASP A 166 6.86 8.30 14.05
N HIS A 167 6.92 7.02 13.71
CA HIS A 167 7.97 6.15 14.18
C HIS A 167 9.35 6.54 13.64
N HIS A 168 9.45 6.79 12.33
CA HIS A 168 10.69 7.27 11.71
C HIS A 168 11.10 8.64 12.24
N THR A 169 10.13 9.53 12.50
CA THR A 169 10.40 10.86 13.07
C THR A 169 10.94 10.76 14.50
N ALA A 170 10.34 9.89 15.33
CA ALA A 170 10.75 9.71 16.72
C ALA A 170 12.10 8.98 16.86
N ASN A 171 12.41 8.05 15.96
CA ASN A 171 13.66 7.28 15.98
C ASN A 171 14.82 7.96 15.24
N ALA A 172 14.62 9.15 14.65
CA ALA A 172 15.69 9.87 13.95
C ALA A 172 16.70 10.58 14.87
N GLY A 173 16.47 10.61 16.19
CA GLY A 173 17.45 11.07 17.17
C GLY A 173 18.37 9.93 17.62
N GLU A 174 19.68 10.18 17.68
CA GLU A 174 20.66 9.22 18.18
C GLU A 174 20.42 8.91 19.67
N ASP A 175 20.38 7.61 19.99
CA ASP A 175 20.52 6.99 21.32
C ASP A 175 19.84 7.66 22.52
N GLY A 176 18.62 8.16 22.32
CA GLY A 176 17.75 8.61 23.41
C GLY A 176 17.00 7.46 24.10
N PRO A 177 16.74 7.54 25.42
CA PRO A 177 15.77 6.67 26.07
C PRO A 177 14.40 6.85 25.38
N GLY A 178 13.80 5.75 24.88
CA GLY A 178 12.52 5.79 24.15
C GLY A 178 12.52 5.27 22.71
N GLN A 179 13.65 4.71 22.23
CA GLN A 179 13.67 4.01 20.94
C GLN A 179 12.82 2.74 20.98
N LEU A 180 11.92 2.61 19.99
CA LEU A 180 11.17 1.39 19.74
C LEU A 180 11.77 0.71 18.52
N ALA A 181 12.12 -0.57 18.63
CA ALA A 181 12.59 -1.34 17.47
C ALA A 181 11.48 -1.49 16.41
N ASP A 182 11.81 -1.24 15.15
CA ASP A 182 10.88 -1.22 14.02
C ASP A 182 10.03 -2.51 13.93
N TRP A 183 10.66 -3.67 14.14
CA TRP A 183 9.97 -4.95 14.08
C TRP A 183 8.90 -5.11 15.17
N ARG A 184 9.05 -4.45 16.33
CA ARG A 184 8.03 -4.48 17.39
C ARG A 184 6.81 -3.65 17.02
N LEU A 185 7.02 -2.46 16.45
CA LEU A 185 5.91 -1.68 15.88
C LEU A 185 5.20 -2.51 14.80
N SER A 186 5.97 -3.15 13.93
CA SER A 186 5.45 -4.00 12.88
C SER A 186 4.55 -5.11 13.42
N LEU A 187 5.00 -5.88 14.41
CA LEU A 187 4.20 -6.94 15.00
C LEU A 187 2.93 -6.44 15.70
N VAL A 188 2.97 -5.26 16.35
CA VAL A 188 1.76 -4.65 16.94
C VAL A 188 0.72 -4.39 15.84
N LEU A 189 1.11 -3.68 14.78
CA LEU A 189 0.17 -3.28 13.72
C LEU A 189 -0.31 -4.49 12.91
N LEU A 190 0.59 -5.43 12.58
CA LEU A 190 0.21 -6.63 11.84
C LEU A 190 -0.68 -7.57 12.67
N GLY A 191 -0.47 -7.66 13.99
CA GLY A 191 -1.36 -8.42 14.88
C GLY A 191 -2.79 -7.89 14.82
N GLU A 192 -2.96 -6.57 14.89
CA GLU A 192 -4.28 -5.93 14.78
C GLU A 192 -4.90 -6.01 13.39
N LEU A 193 -4.09 -5.96 12.34
CA LEU A 193 -4.54 -6.21 10.97
C LEU A 193 -5.15 -7.61 10.85
N LEU A 194 -4.42 -8.63 11.31
CA LEU A 194 -4.90 -10.02 11.22
C LEU A 194 -6.16 -10.22 12.07
N ALA A 195 -6.18 -9.69 13.29
CA ALA A 195 -7.36 -9.73 14.15
C ALA A 195 -8.57 -9.07 13.50
N GLY A 196 -8.41 -7.87 12.92
CA GLY A 196 -9.49 -7.16 12.26
C GLY A 196 -9.99 -7.85 10.98
N LEU A 197 -9.09 -8.52 10.25
CA LEU A 197 -9.46 -9.40 9.13
C LEU A 197 -10.11 -10.72 9.57
N GLY A 198 -10.26 -10.97 10.88
CA GLY A 198 -10.82 -12.21 11.42
C GLY A 198 -9.89 -13.43 11.29
N ILE A 199 -8.60 -13.21 11.04
CA ILE A 199 -7.59 -14.26 10.94
C ILE A 199 -7.10 -14.58 12.36
N VAL A 200 -7.66 -15.63 12.96
CA VAL A 200 -7.47 -15.93 14.39
C VAL A 200 -6.83 -17.29 14.64
N GLY A 201 -6.33 -17.49 15.85
CA GLY A 201 -5.73 -18.76 16.25
C GLY A 201 -4.57 -19.13 15.33
N TRP A 202 -4.62 -20.32 14.72
CA TRP A 202 -3.57 -20.86 13.85
C TRP A 202 -3.65 -20.37 12.39
N GLU A 203 -4.68 -19.62 12.00
CA GLU A 203 -4.90 -19.21 10.60
C GLU A 203 -3.84 -18.23 10.09
N HIS A 204 -3.22 -17.46 10.99
CA HIS A 204 -2.14 -16.53 10.62
C HIS A 204 -0.96 -17.25 9.94
N ARG A 205 -0.77 -18.55 10.20
CA ARG A 205 0.29 -19.35 9.57
C ARG A 205 0.18 -19.34 8.05
N GLY A 206 -1.05 -19.40 7.52
CA GLY A 206 -1.29 -19.30 6.08
C GLY A 206 -0.91 -17.93 5.50
N VAL A 207 -0.93 -16.86 6.30
CA VAL A 207 -0.44 -15.53 5.87
C VAL A 207 1.08 -15.57 5.72
N TRP A 208 1.78 -16.08 6.74
CA TRP A 208 3.25 -16.13 6.72
C TRP A 208 3.78 -17.12 5.69
N GLU A 209 3.06 -18.20 5.41
CA GLU A 209 3.37 -19.11 4.29
C GLU A 209 3.26 -18.38 2.94
N VAL A 210 2.21 -17.58 2.71
CA VAL A 210 2.12 -16.76 1.48
C VAL A 210 3.24 -15.71 1.43
N VAL A 211 3.57 -15.06 2.55
CA VAL A 211 4.72 -14.14 2.61
C VAL A 211 6.01 -14.87 2.21
N ARG A 212 6.24 -16.07 2.74
CA ARG A 212 7.41 -16.89 2.43
C ARG A 212 7.41 -17.32 0.95
N ASP A 213 6.29 -17.84 0.48
CA ASP A 213 6.20 -18.61 -0.75
C ASP A 213 5.96 -17.75 -1.99
N ASP A 214 5.00 -16.83 -1.92
CA ASP A 214 4.60 -15.99 -3.06
C ASP A 214 5.52 -14.75 -3.21
N THR A 215 6.23 -14.36 -2.14
CA THR A 215 7.05 -13.13 -2.14
C THR A 215 8.54 -13.37 -1.91
N GLY A 216 8.95 -14.60 -1.60
CA GLY A 216 10.37 -14.97 -1.47
C GLY A 216 11.06 -14.47 -0.20
N ARG A 217 10.32 -14.06 0.84
CA ARG A 217 10.88 -13.66 2.15
C ARG A 217 11.32 -14.90 2.93
N ARG A 218 12.39 -15.52 2.45
CA ARG A 218 12.99 -16.76 2.95
C ARG A 218 14.39 -16.49 3.45
N LEU A 219 14.81 -17.23 4.48
CA LEU A 219 16.23 -17.34 4.80
C LEU A 219 16.91 -18.18 3.70
N ALA A 220 18.10 -17.77 3.26
CA ALA A 220 18.86 -18.49 2.24
C ALA A 220 19.51 -19.77 2.80
N THR A 221 19.85 -19.74 4.08
CA THR A 221 20.44 -20.84 4.84
C THR A 221 19.76 -20.95 6.19
N ASP A 222 19.93 -22.08 6.88
CA ASP A 222 19.50 -22.19 8.26
C ASP A 222 20.16 -21.09 9.11
N PRO A 223 19.40 -20.47 10.03
CA PRO A 223 19.95 -19.46 10.91
C PRO A 223 21.00 -20.09 11.84
N ASP A 224 22.07 -19.36 12.13
CA ASP A 224 23.02 -19.68 13.19
C ASP A 224 22.38 -19.57 14.59
N ASP A 225 23.15 -19.78 15.65
CA ASP A 225 22.64 -19.73 17.04
C ASP A 225 22.01 -18.38 17.39
N ASP A 226 22.60 -17.28 16.93
CA ASP A 226 22.07 -15.94 17.17
C ASP A 226 20.79 -15.69 16.38
N GLY A 227 20.73 -16.13 15.12
CA GLY A 227 19.52 -16.11 14.31
C GLY A 227 18.39 -16.94 14.93
N ARG A 228 18.69 -18.13 15.46
CA ARG A 228 17.71 -18.97 16.19
C ARG A 228 17.20 -18.28 17.45
N ARG A 229 18.09 -17.70 18.26
CA ARG A 229 17.71 -16.92 19.45
C ARG A 229 16.83 -15.73 19.09
N ALA A 230 17.17 -15.00 18.02
CA ALA A 230 16.38 -13.88 17.54
C ALA A 230 15.00 -14.32 17.03
N ALA A 231 14.92 -15.43 16.28
CA ALA A 231 13.67 -16.01 15.82
C ALA A 231 12.76 -16.42 16.99
N ALA A 232 13.33 -17.07 18.02
CA ALA A 232 12.60 -17.43 19.23
C ALA A 232 12.07 -16.19 19.97
N GLY A 233 12.86 -15.11 20.05
CA GLY A 233 12.43 -13.84 20.64
C GLY A 233 11.31 -13.13 19.87
N ILE A 234 11.34 -13.22 18.53
CA ILE A 234 10.25 -12.73 17.67
C ILE A 234 8.97 -13.53 17.91
N LEU A 235 9.07 -14.86 17.91
CA LEU A 235 7.92 -15.75 18.13
C LEU A 235 7.31 -15.52 19.51
N ALA A 236 8.13 -15.44 20.56
CA ALA A 236 7.66 -15.16 21.91
C ALA A 236 6.95 -13.79 22.00
N ALA A 237 7.45 -12.77 21.29
CA ALA A 237 6.80 -11.47 21.23
C ALA A 237 5.45 -11.52 20.51
N TRP A 238 5.35 -12.27 19.41
CA TRP A 238 4.10 -12.50 18.69
C TRP A 238 3.06 -13.21 19.57
N GLN A 239 3.47 -14.29 20.25
CA GLN A 239 2.62 -15.10 21.13
C GLN A 239 2.12 -14.35 22.37
N ALA A 240 2.89 -13.37 22.87
CA ALA A 240 2.45 -12.50 23.95
C ALA A 240 1.27 -11.57 23.55
N GLY A 241 0.98 -11.49 22.25
CA GLY A 241 -0.14 -10.73 21.69
C GLY A 241 -0.02 -9.23 21.95
N ARG A 242 -1.13 -8.53 21.73
CA ARG A 242 -1.20 -7.07 21.88
C ARG A 242 -0.71 -6.57 23.26
N PRO A 243 -1.15 -7.15 24.41
CA PRO A 243 -0.70 -6.67 25.72
C PRO A 243 0.81 -6.80 25.91
N GLY A 244 1.39 -7.94 25.53
CA GLY A 244 2.82 -8.19 25.66
C GLY A 244 3.67 -7.31 24.74
N LEU A 245 3.21 -7.10 23.50
CA LEU A 245 3.89 -6.21 22.56
C LEU A 245 3.85 -4.75 23.04
N LEU A 246 2.68 -4.24 23.49
CA LEU A 246 2.54 -2.88 24.00
C LEU A 246 3.29 -2.64 25.32
N ALA A 247 3.46 -3.67 26.15
CA ALA A 247 4.28 -3.58 27.36
C ALA A 247 5.77 -3.28 27.05
N ARG A 248 6.24 -3.66 25.86
CA ARG A 248 7.60 -3.37 25.38
C ARG A 248 7.72 -2.04 24.62
N VAL A 249 6.60 -1.32 24.43
CA VAL A 249 6.61 0.03 23.88
C VAL A 249 6.96 1.03 25.00
N PRO A 250 7.88 1.96 24.76
CA PRO A 250 8.20 3.05 25.69
C PRO A 250 6.94 3.80 26.14
N ALA A 251 6.89 4.18 27.42
CA ALA A 251 5.66 4.67 28.05
C ALA A 251 5.10 5.91 27.34
N GLU A 252 5.98 6.83 26.96
CA GLU A 252 5.69 8.07 26.24
C GLU A 252 5.14 7.85 24.82
N ARG A 253 5.37 6.67 24.22
CA ARG A 253 4.86 6.31 22.88
C ARG A 253 3.66 5.37 22.93
N ARG A 254 3.40 4.73 24.08
CA ARG A 254 2.45 3.62 24.20
C ARG A 254 1.03 4.03 23.79
N THR A 255 0.57 5.20 24.22
CA THR A 255 -0.77 5.71 23.87
C THR A 255 -0.91 5.92 22.36
N ALA A 256 0.09 6.55 21.71
CA ALA A 256 0.07 6.78 20.28
C ALA A 256 0.10 5.47 19.48
N VAL A 257 0.98 4.52 19.86
CA VAL A 257 1.05 3.21 19.22
C VAL A 257 -0.25 2.42 19.39
N ALA A 258 -0.86 2.46 20.59
CA ALA A 258 -2.15 1.81 20.82
C ALA A 258 -3.28 2.43 19.97
N ALA A 259 -3.29 3.76 19.79
CA ALA A 259 -4.25 4.43 18.93
C ALA A 259 -4.10 4.00 17.46
N TYR A 260 -2.88 3.87 16.95
CA TYR A 260 -2.63 3.33 15.61
C TYR A 260 -3.05 1.87 15.50
N ALA A 261 -2.74 1.05 16.50
CA ALA A 261 -3.14 -0.35 16.57
C ALA A 261 -4.69 -0.48 16.48
N ASP A 262 -5.44 0.34 17.21
CA ASP A 262 -6.90 0.35 17.13
C ASP A 262 -7.44 0.86 15.79
N ALA A 263 -6.79 1.86 15.19
CA ALA A 263 -7.17 2.37 13.89
C ALA A 263 -6.92 1.33 12.78
N VAL A 264 -5.81 0.58 12.85
CA VAL A 264 -5.52 -0.54 11.94
C VAL A 264 -6.58 -1.62 12.08
N ARG A 265 -6.91 -2.04 13.30
CA ARG A 265 -7.98 -3.03 13.55
C ARG A 265 -9.31 -2.60 12.95
N ARG A 266 -9.75 -1.36 13.21
CA ARG A 266 -11.02 -0.84 12.64
C ARG A 266 -11.01 -0.80 11.11
N ALA A 267 -9.91 -0.37 10.49
CA ALA A 267 -9.79 -0.35 9.03
C ALA A 267 -9.83 -1.77 8.44
N ALA A 268 -9.18 -2.73 9.10
CA ALA A 268 -9.19 -4.13 8.72
C ALA A 268 -10.57 -4.80 8.91
N GLU A 269 -11.28 -4.50 10.01
CA GLU A 269 -12.67 -4.95 10.24
C GLU A 269 -13.61 -4.43 9.16
N HIS A 270 -13.46 -3.16 8.78
CA HIS A 270 -14.23 -2.59 7.69
C HIS A 270 -13.91 -3.25 6.35
N TRP A 271 -12.63 -3.54 6.07
CA TRP A 271 -12.24 -4.29 4.87
C TRP A 271 -12.86 -5.69 4.85
N ARG A 272 -12.84 -6.40 5.99
CA ARG A 272 -13.45 -7.72 6.14
C ARG A 272 -14.94 -7.70 5.83
N THR A 273 -15.68 -6.86 6.54
CA THR A 273 -17.15 -6.79 6.45
C THR A 273 -17.64 -6.26 5.10
N ALA A 274 -16.95 -5.27 4.51
CA ALA A 274 -17.39 -4.62 3.28
C ALA A 274 -16.91 -5.31 1.99
N TYR A 275 -15.93 -6.23 2.07
CA TYR A 275 -15.38 -6.92 0.89
C TYR A 275 -15.29 -8.44 1.07
N PHE A 276 -14.56 -8.93 2.08
CA PHE A 276 -14.36 -10.39 2.24
C PHE A 276 -15.65 -11.14 2.59
N GLU A 277 -16.57 -10.49 3.30
CA GLU A 277 -17.89 -11.04 3.68
C GLU A 277 -18.99 -10.68 2.67
N SER A 278 -18.71 -9.93 1.60
CA SER A 278 -19.74 -9.48 0.64
C SER A 278 -20.21 -10.58 -0.31
N GLY A 279 -19.43 -11.66 -0.46
CA GLY A 279 -19.65 -12.72 -1.46
C GLY A 279 -18.96 -12.47 -2.81
N ASP A 280 -18.43 -11.26 -3.04
CA ASP A 280 -17.80 -10.86 -4.32
C ASP A 280 -16.25 -10.86 -4.26
N ALA A 281 -15.68 -11.40 -3.18
CA ALA A 281 -14.24 -11.40 -2.97
C ALA A 281 -13.51 -12.27 -4.01
N LEU A 282 -12.57 -11.67 -4.73
CA LEU A 282 -11.77 -12.35 -5.76
C LEU A 282 -10.56 -13.10 -5.19
N ILE A 283 -10.12 -12.72 -3.98
CA ILE A 283 -9.05 -13.37 -3.24
C ILE A 283 -9.43 -13.51 -1.77
N GLY A 284 -8.80 -14.44 -1.06
CA GLY A 284 -9.00 -14.61 0.37
C GLY A 284 -8.24 -13.59 1.24
N PRO A 285 -8.71 -13.32 2.47
CA PRO A 285 -8.12 -12.33 3.38
C PRO A 285 -6.66 -12.65 3.75
N ARG A 286 -6.28 -13.93 3.82
CA ARG A 286 -4.90 -14.33 4.16
C ARG A 286 -3.88 -13.91 3.09
N ARG A 287 -4.20 -14.08 1.82
CA ARG A 287 -3.34 -13.65 0.71
C ARG A 287 -3.27 -12.13 0.63
N ALA A 288 -4.40 -11.45 0.79
CA ALA A 288 -4.44 -9.98 0.82
C ALA A 288 -3.60 -9.41 1.98
N ALA A 289 -3.70 -10.00 3.18
CA ALA A 289 -2.89 -9.64 4.34
C ALA A 289 -1.39 -9.86 4.06
N ALA A 290 -1.01 -10.98 3.43
CA ALA A 290 0.38 -11.27 3.10
C ALA A 290 0.99 -10.21 2.16
N HIS A 291 0.23 -9.75 1.16
CA HIS A 291 0.69 -8.64 0.33
C HIS A 291 0.77 -7.34 1.13
N HIS A 292 -0.19 -7.04 2.01
CA HIS A 292 -0.11 -5.88 2.89
C HIS A 292 1.16 -5.90 3.75
N VAL A 293 1.53 -7.04 4.34
CA VAL A 293 2.77 -7.22 5.12
C VAL A 293 3.99 -6.70 4.34
N ILE A 294 4.09 -7.00 3.04
CA ILE A 294 5.21 -6.56 2.21
C ILE A 294 5.24 -5.04 2.04
N PHE A 295 4.09 -4.42 1.74
CA PHE A 295 4.02 -2.96 1.65
C PHE A 295 4.33 -2.29 2.99
N HIS A 296 3.83 -2.84 4.09
CA HIS A 296 4.10 -2.41 5.45
C HIS A 296 5.60 -2.48 5.80
N TRP A 297 6.27 -3.60 5.54
CA TRP A 297 7.71 -3.73 5.79
C TRP A 297 8.57 -2.83 4.92
N ASN A 298 8.20 -2.67 3.64
CA ASN A 298 8.91 -1.77 2.73
C ASN A 298 8.79 -0.31 3.19
N ARG A 299 7.63 0.10 3.70
CA ARG A 299 7.41 1.43 4.29
C ARG A 299 8.16 1.62 5.62
N GLY A 300 8.32 0.54 6.38
CA GLY A 300 9.16 0.51 7.57
C GLY A 300 10.67 0.44 7.30
N ARG A 301 11.10 0.33 6.04
CA ARG A 301 12.51 0.11 5.65
C ARG A 301 13.15 -1.14 6.28
N LEU A 302 12.35 -2.16 6.62
CA LEU A 302 12.90 -3.40 7.14
C LEU A 302 13.75 -4.07 6.05
N SER A 303 15.01 -4.39 6.37
CA SER A 303 15.91 -5.06 5.45
C SER A 303 15.37 -6.42 5.04
N LEU A 304 15.75 -6.91 3.85
CA LEU A 304 15.35 -8.24 3.39
C LEU A 304 15.70 -9.33 4.41
N ALA A 305 16.88 -9.26 5.03
CA ALA A 305 17.29 -10.17 6.09
C ALA A 305 16.33 -10.13 7.30
N ARG A 306 15.87 -8.94 7.71
CA ARG A 306 14.89 -8.79 8.80
C ARG A 306 13.53 -9.35 8.41
N GLN A 307 13.05 -9.07 7.20
CA GLN A 307 11.79 -9.60 6.67
C GLN A 307 11.81 -11.13 6.60
N SER A 308 12.91 -11.71 6.11
CA SER A 308 13.11 -13.16 6.05
C SER A 308 13.18 -13.81 7.43
N LEU A 309 13.84 -13.18 8.41
CA LEU A 309 13.90 -13.68 9.78
C LEU A 309 12.54 -13.63 10.48
N LEU A 310 11.80 -12.53 10.34
CA LEU A 310 10.42 -12.41 10.83
C LEU A 310 9.54 -13.51 10.24
N THR A 311 9.61 -13.70 8.93
CA THR A 311 8.86 -14.74 8.23
C THR A 311 9.23 -16.14 8.73
N HIS A 312 10.52 -16.44 8.85
CA HIS A 312 10.99 -17.73 9.37
C HIS A 312 10.45 -18.02 10.78
N ALA A 313 10.55 -17.04 11.70
CA ALA A 313 10.06 -17.19 13.06
C ALA A 313 8.54 -17.47 13.12
N LEU A 314 7.76 -16.72 12.32
CA LEU A 314 6.30 -16.76 12.37
C LEU A 314 5.69 -17.93 11.59
N VAL A 315 6.38 -18.44 10.57
CA VAL A 315 6.03 -19.71 9.91
C VAL A 315 6.28 -20.92 10.84
N GLY A 316 7.31 -20.85 11.68
CA GLY A 316 7.72 -21.93 12.58
C GLY A 316 6.80 -22.15 13.78
N GLU A 317 5.81 -21.27 14.00
CA GLU A 317 4.90 -21.37 15.14
C GLU A 317 4.17 -22.72 15.16
N GLY A 318 4.40 -23.51 16.22
CA GLY A 318 3.78 -24.84 16.42
C GLY A 318 4.41 -25.98 15.63
N ARG A 319 5.63 -25.82 15.10
CA ARG A 319 6.46 -26.91 14.53
C ARG A 319 7.57 -27.41 15.48
N THR A 320 7.50 -27.05 16.76
CA THR A 320 8.37 -27.55 17.84
C THR A 320 7.72 -28.68 18.59
#